data_AF-A0A2U9NK80-F1
#
_entry.id   AF-A0A2U9NK80-F1
#
_cell.length_a   1.000
_cell.length_b   1.000
_cell.length_c   1.000
_cell.angle_alpha   90.00
_cell.angle_beta   90.00
_cell.angle_gamma   90.00
#
_symmetry.space_group_name_H-M   'P 1'
#
loop_
_entity.id
_entity.type
_entity.pdbx_description
1 polymer ?
#
loop_
_entity_poly.entity_id
_entity_poly.type
_entity_poly.pdbx_seq_one_letter_code
_entity_poly.pdbx_strand_id
1 'polypeptide(L)'
;PVKAVCPQIRTLLHELVIEQKKNILMFSFLGMRNGTVPKRFKVLRGIKKSKDLGRLVEYNYQKRLTIWSRKDCNEFHGTDGWIFPPFLTPEEGIWTFSHDICRNMRAEYIEDLVFRNIP
;
A
#
# COMPACT_ATOMS: atom_id res chain seq x y z
N PRO A 1 10.35 11.94 35.72
CA PRO A 1 11.14 12.56 34.62
C PRO A 1 10.23 13.02 33.47
N VAL A 2 10.00 14.34 33.37
CA VAL A 2 9.20 14.92 32.28
C VAL A 2 10.04 14.87 31.01
N LYS A 3 9.81 13.85 30.18
CA LYS A 3 10.44 13.77 28.85
C LYS A 3 9.91 14.95 28.03
N ALA A 4 10.81 15.73 27.44
CA ALA A 4 10.43 16.83 26.58
C ALA A 4 9.57 16.29 25.41
N VAL A 5 8.30 16.71 25.37
CA VAL A 5 7.29 16.16 24.44
C VAL A 5 7.59 16.55 23.00
N CYS A 6 8.07 17.77 22.75
CA CYS A 6 8.28 18.29 21.39
C CYS A 6 9.37 17.54 20.60
N PRO A 7 10.57 17.23 21.15
CA PRO A 7 11.57 16.40 20.47
C PRO A 7 11.07 14.99 20.14
N GLN A 8 10.24 14.41 21.01
CA GLN A 8 9.69 13.06 20.81
C GLN A 8 8.67 13.04 19.67
N ILE A 9 7.79 14.04 19.59
CA ILE A 9 6.83 14.18 18.50
C ILE A 9 7.55 14.26 17.15
N ARG A 10 8.63 15.03 17.04
CA ARG A 10 9.42 15.13 15.81
C ARG A 10 10.00 13.80 15.37
N THR A 11 10.45 12.99 16.33
CA THR A 11 11.09 11.70 16.05
C THR A 11 10.04 10.65 15.65
N LEU A 12 8.95 10.56 16.41
CA LEU A 12 7.92 9.54 16.24
C LEU A 12 7.02 9.81 15.03
N LEU A 13 6.71 11.08 14.75
CA LEU A 13 5.78 11.51 13.71
C LEU A 13 6.48 12.27 12.57
N HIS A 14 7.73 11.93 12.27
CA HIS A 14 8.52 12.64 11.25
C HIS A 14 7.88 12.62 9.85
N GLU A 15 7.04 11.62 9.53
CA GLU A 15 6.29 11.54 8.27
C GLU A 15 4.98 12.37 8.27
N LEU A 16 4.58 12.94 9.42
CA LEU A 16 3.31 13.67 9.58
C LEU A 16 3.48 15.08 10.13
N VAL A 17 4.63 15.38 10.74
CA VAL A 17 4.89 16.61 11.46
C VAL A 17 6.13 17.31 10.93
N ILE A 18 5.97 18.59 10.58
CA ILE A 18 7.07 19.50 10.19
C ILE A 18 7.14 20.68 11.13
N GLU A 19 8.34 21.19 11.40
CA GLU A 19 8.51 22.46 12.09
C GLU A 19 8.43 23.60 11.08
N GLN A 20 7.35 24.39 11.14
CA GLN A 20 7.19 25.54 10.24
C GLN A 20 7.94 26.77 10.77
N LYS A 21 7.95 26.94 12.10
CA LYS A 21 8.61 28.03 12.83
C LYS A 21 9.10 27.50 14.17
N LYS A 22 10.01 28.22 14.83
CA LYS A 22 10.51 27.85 16.17
C LYS A 22 9.35 27.53 17.11
N ASN A 23 9.30 26.29 17.60
CA ASN A 23 8.26 25.76 18.50
C ASN A 23 6.83 25.66 17.92
N ILE A 24 6.65 25.77 16.59
CA ILE A 24 5.37 25.54 15.93
C ILE A 24 5.49 24.31 15.03
N LEU A 25 4.78 23.26 15.42
CA LEU A 25 4.67 22.02 14.67
C LEU A 25 3.39 22.05 13.84
N MET A 26 3.52 21.81 12.55
CA MET A 26 2.38 21.58 11.65
C MET A 26 2.20 20.09 11.44
N PHE A 27 0.96 19.63 11.56
CA PHE A 27 0.57 18.27 11.24
C PHE A 27 -0.15 18.26 9.88
N SER A 28 0.15 17.27 9.05
CA SER A 28 -0.60 17.03 7.81
C SER A 28 -0.63 15.55 7.48
N PHE A 29 -1.81 15.05 7.09
CA PHE A 29 -1.96 13.66 6.64
C PHE A 29 -1.21 13.37 5.33
N LEU A 30 -1.17 14.33 4.41
CA LEU A 30 -0.62 14.14 3.06
C LEU A 30 0.53 15.10 2.72
N GLY A 31 0.81 16.09 3.57
CA GLY A 31 1.77 17.16 3.28
C GLY A 31 3.18 16.64 2.96
N MET A 32 3.59 15.54 3.59
CA MET A 32 4.90 14.92 3.38
C MET A 32 4.99 14.05 2.12
N ARG A 33 3.91 13.87 1.35
CA ARG A 33 3.90 12.98 0.17
C ARG A 33 4.24 13.68 -1.14
N ASN A 34 4.15 15.01 -1.17
CA ASN A 34 4.33 15.75 -2.42
C ASN A 34 5.79 15.68 -2.89
N GLY A 35 6.00 15.18 -4.12
CA GLY A 35 7.34 15.06 -4.72
C GLY A 35 8.27 14.05 -4.03
N THR A 36 7.75 13.20 -3.13
CA THR A 36 8.56 12.19 -2.44
C THR A 36 8.56 10.86 -3.19
N VAL A 37 9.71 10.18 -3.16
CA VAL A 37 9.84 8.85 -3.78
C VAL A 37 9.09 7.82 -2.93
N PRO A 38 8.14 7.06 -3.51
CA PRO A 38 7.43 6.02 -2.77
C PRO A 38 8.37 4.85 -2.43
N LYS A 39 7.97 4.07 -1.42
CA LYS A 39 8.66 2.83 -1.06
C LYS A 39 8.65 1.85 -2.24
N ARG A 40 9.69 1.03 -2.33
CA ARG A 40 9.91 0.11 -3.45
C ARG A 40 8.92 -1.06 -3.43
N PHE A 41 8.24 -1.28 -4.54
CA PHE A 41 7.49 -2.51 -4.81
C PHE A 41 8.31 -3.43 -5.71
N LYS A 42 8.24 -4.74 -5.44
CA LYS A 42 8.77 -5.77 -6.32
C LYS A 42 7.63 -6.68 -6.72
N VAL A 43 7.39 -6.73 -8.02
CA VAL A 43 6.29 -7.49 -8.62
C VAL A 43 6.80 -8.50 -9.64
N LEU A 44 6.00 -9.53 -9.89
CA LEU A 44 6.29 -10.50 -10.94
C LEU A 44 5.84 -9.98 -12.31
N ARG A 45 6.70 -10.17 -13.32
CA ARG A 45 6.45 -9.73 -14.70
C ARG A 45 5.47 -10.62 -15.49
N GLY A 46 5.02 -11.74 -14.91
CA GLY A 46 4.14 -12.68 -15.61
C GLY A 46 4.76 -13.52 -16.74
N ILE A 47 6.07 -13.36 -17.06
CA ILE A 47 6.72 -14.05 -18.19
C ILE A 47 6.65 -15.58 -18.08
N LYS A 48 6.86 -16.14 -16.88
CA LYS A 48 6.81 -17.60 -16.66
C LYS A 48 5.38 -18.12 -16.51
N LYS A 49 4.49 -17.28 -15.98
CA LYS A 49 3.09 -17.61 -15.69
C LYS A 49 2.28 -16.32 -15.79
N SER A 50 1.41 -16.22 -16.77
CA SER A 50 0.59 -15.03 -17.03
C SER A 50 -0.27 -14.64 -15.82
N LYS A 51 -0.79 -15.63 -15.08
CA LYS A 51 -1.55 -15.41 -13.83
C LYS A 51 -0.75 -14.74 -12.70
N ASP A 52 0.58 -14.68 -12.79
CA ASP A 52 1.43 -13.97 -11.82
C ASP A 52 1.72 -12.51 -12.22
N LEU A 53 1.21 -12.02 -13.34
CA LEU A 53 1.46 -10.65 -13.78
C LEU A 53 1.05 -9.63 -12.70
N GLY A 54 1.98 -8.76 -12.31
CA GLY A 54 1.75 -7.73 -11.30
C GLY A 54 1.71 -8.25 -9.86
N ARG A 55 1.84 -9.56 -9.62
CA ARG A 55 1.77 -10.12 -8.26
C ARG A 55 2.88 -9.54 -7.39
N LEU A 56 2.49 -8.96 -6.25
CA LEU A 56 3.40 -8.38 -5.27
C LEU A 56 4.14 -9.50 -4.52
N VAL A 57 5.46 -9.36 -4.41
CA VAL A 57 6.30 -10.30 -3.64
C VAL A 57 7.11 -9.62 -2.55
N GLU A 58 7.47 -8.34 -2.71
CA GLU A 58 8.16 -7.57 -1.67
C GLU A 58 7.68 -6.11 -1.69
N TYR A 59 7.44 -5.56 -0.50
CA TYR A 59 7.22 -4.13 -0.28
C TYR A 59 8.27 -3.62 0.68
N ASN A 60 9.01 -2.58 0.27
CA ASN A 60 10.11 -2.00 1.03
C ASN A 60 11.11 -3.05 1.56
N TYR A 61 11.53 -3.97 0.68
CA TYR A 61 12.45 -5.07 0.99
C TYR A 61 11.93 -6.12 2.00
N GLN A 62 10.65 -6.04 2.38
CA GLN A 62 9.99 -7.03 3.22
C GLN A 62 9.08 -7.92 2.39
N LYS A 63 9.10 -9.21 2.67
CA LYS A 63 8.24 -10.22 2.01
C LYS A 63 6.84 -10.34 2.64
N ARG A 64 6.67 -9.74 3.82
CA ARG A 64 5.43 -9.70 4.58
C ARG A 64 5.45 -8.46 5.47
N LEU A 65 4.27 -7.99 5.87
CA LEU A 65 4.11 -6.93 6.85
C LEU A 65 4.49 -7.42 8.26
N THR A 66 4.59 -6.48 9.20
CA THR A 66 4.82 -6.77 10.61
C THR A 66 3.83 -6.04 11.53
N ILE A 67 2.80 -5.41 10.96
CA ILE A 67 1.93 -4.50 11.69
C ILE A 67 0.72 -5.19 12.32
N TRP A 68 0.30 -6.33 11.75
CA TRP A 68 -0.88 -7.05 12.20
C TRP A 68 -0.47 -8.15 13.18
N SER A 69 -1.27 -8.37 14.22
CA SER A 69 -1.02 -9.41 15.23
C SER A 69 -1.06 -10.82 14.64
N ARG A 70 -1.94 -11.02 13.66
CA ARG A 70 -2.16 -12.27 12.95
C ARG A 70 -1.19 -12.42 11.78
N LYS A 71 -0.49 -13.56 11.71
CA LYS A 71 0.54 -13.82 10.69
C LYS A 71 -0.02 -13.81 9.27
N ASP A 72 -1.19 -14.40 9.08
CA ASP A 72 -1.91 -14.43 7.80
C ASP A 72 -2.28 -13.02 7.29
N CYS A 73 -2.62 -12.10 8.18
CA CYS A 73 -2.92 -10.71 7.80
C CYS A 73 -1.71 -9.94 7.28
N ASN A 74 -0.49 -10.46 7.48
CA ASN A 74 0.74 -9.81 7.06
C ASN A 74 1.27 -10.31 5.70
N GLU A 75 0.74 -11.40 5.16
CA GLU A 75 1.14 -11.90 3.84
C GLU A 75 0.60 -10.97 2.74
N PHE A 76 1.34 -10.82 1.63
CA PHE A 76 0.86 -10.04 0.49
C PHE A 76 -0.02 -10.91 -0.42
N HIS A 77 -1.22 -10.42 -0.73
CA HIS A 77 -2.16 -11.08 -1.63
C HIS A 77 -2.41 -10.23 -2.87
N GLY A 78 -2.29 -10.85 -4.05
CA GLY A 78 -2.58 -10.21 -5.33
C GLY A 78 -1.52 -9.20 -5.75
N THR A 79 -1.96 -8.06 -6.31
CA THR A 79 -1.07 -7.05 -6.93
C THR A 79 -0.96 -5.79 -6.09
N ASP A 80 -0.26 -4.76 -6.59
CA ASP A 80 -0.23 -3.42 -6.00
C ASP A 80 -1.40 -2.52 -6.44
N GLY A 81 -2.36 -3.08 -7.19
CA GLY A 81 -3.56 -2.38 -7.67
C GLY A 81 -3.39 -1.60 -8.98
N TRP A 82 -2.20 -1.58 -9.58
CA TRP A 82 -1.98 -0.91 -10.87
C TRP A 82 -2.28 -1.80 -12.08
N ILE A 83 -1.94 -3.08 -11.98
CA ILE A 83 -2.12 -4.08 -13.04
C ILE A 83 -2.72 -5.33 -12.41
N PHE A 84 -3.61 -5.99 -13.15
CA PHE A 84 -4.22 -7.25 -12.76
C PHE A 84 -3.82 -8.37 -13.74
N PRO A 85 -3.74 -9.63 -13.28
CA PRO A 85 -3.53 -10.76 -14.16
C PRO A 85 -4.64 -10.85 -15.24
N PRO A 86 -4.32 -11.34 -16.44
CA PRO A 86 -5.32 -11.52 -17.49
C PRO A 86 -6.20 -12.75 -17.23
N PHE A 87 -7.36 -12.80 -17.91
CA PHE A 87 -8.29 -13.94 -17.91
C PHE A 87 -8.83 -14.31 -16.52
N LEU A 88 -9.10 -13.31 -15.68
CA LEU A 88 -9.76 -13.50 -14.39
C LEU A 88 -11.20 -13.99 -14.60
N THR A 89 -11.66 -14.86 -13.71
CA THR A 89 -13.08 -15.22 -13.63
C THR A 89 -13.77 -14.49 -12.48
N PRO A 90 -15.09 -14.28 -12.52
CA PRO A 90 -15.84 -13.61 -11.46
C PRO A 90 -15.58 -14.17 -10.05
N GLU A 91 -15.39 -15.49 -9.94
CA GLU A 91 -15.22 -16.20 -8.66
C GLU A 91 -13.82 -16.00 -8.04
N GLU A 92 -12.80 -15.73 -8.86
CA GLU A 92 -11.43 -15.49 -8.38
C GLU A 92 -11.40 -14.21 -7.53
N GLY A 93 -12.12 -13.17 -7.97
CA GLY A 93 -12.06 -11.83 -7.39
C GLY A 93 -10.69 -11.16 -7.59
N ILE A 94 -10.57 -9.91 -7.16
CA ILE A 94 -9.35 -9.13 -7.32
C ILE A 94 -8.72 -8.87 -5.97
N TRP A 95 -7.50 -9.34 -5.77
CA TRP A 95 -6.70 -9.04 -4.58
C TRP A 95 -5.70 -7.93 -4.84
N THR A 96 -5.59 -6.98 -3.91
CA THR A 96 -4.60 -5.91 -3.92
C THR A 96 -4.03 -5.66 -2.55
N PHE A 97 -2.75 -5.32 -2.48
CA PHE A 97 -2.16 -4.71 -1.29
C PHE A 97 -2.19 -3.18 -1.42
N SER A 98 -2.84 -2.52 -0.47
CA SER A 98 -2.79 -1.05 -0.36
C SER A 98 -1.82 -0.63 0.73
N HIS A 99 -0.74 0.03 0.31
CA HIS A 99 0.26 0.57 1.21
C HIS A 99 -0.24 1.74 2.06
N ASP A 100 -1.30 2.44 1.61
CA ASP A 100 -1.87 3.58 2.32
C ASP A 100 -2.66 3.18 3.56
N ILE A 101 -3.35 2.04 3.49
CA ILE A 101 -4.10 1.46 4.61
C ILE A 101 -3.40 0.24 5.22
N CYS A 102 -2.19 -0.06 4.76
CA CYS A 102 -1.30 -1.13 5.24
C CYS A 102 -1.94 -2.52 5.29
N ARG A 103 -2.79 -2.88 4.32
CA ARG A 103 -3.47 -4.19 4.31
C ARG A 103 -3.84 -4.67 2.91
N ASN A 104 -4.14 -5.95 2.82
CA ASN A 104 -4.76 -6.52 1.63
C ASN A 104 -6.25 -6.14 1.56
N MET A 105 -6.74 -5.96 0.34
CA MET A 105 -8.12 -5.74 -0.03
C MET A 105 -8.52 -6.79 -1.08
N ARG A 106 -9.79 -7.18 -1.03
CA ARG A 106 -10.40 -8.03 -2.06
C ARG A 106 -11.61 -7.30 -2.62
N ALA A 107 -11.67 -7.19 -3.94
CA ALA A 107 -12.88 -6.80 -4.66
C ALA A 107 -13.56 -8.07 -5.19
N GLU A 108 -14.88 -8.11 -5.07
CA GLU A 108 -15.71 -9.20 -5.57
C GLU A 108 -16.51 -8.73 -6.77
N TYR A 109 -16.72 -9.62 -7.73
CA TYR A 109 -17.54 -9.32 -8.90
C TYR A 109 -18.97 -9.03 -8.47
N ILE A 110 -19.58 -8.01 -9.08
CA ILE A 110 -20.97 -7.63 -8.84
C ILE A 110 -21.78 -7.84 -10.12
N GLU A 111 -21.40 -7.17 -11.20
CA GLU A 111 -22.09 -7.20 -12.48
C GLU A 111 -21.14 -6.80 -13.62
N ASP A 112 -21.51 -7.16 -14.85
CA ASP A 112 -20.84 -6.75 -16.08
C ASP A 112 -21.23 -5.31 -16.43
N LEU A 113 -20.27 -4.51 -16.90
CA LEU A 113 -20.46 -3.10 -17.23
C LEU A 113 -19.72 -2.76 -18.52
N VAL A 114 -20.43 -2.21 -19.50
CA VAL A 114 -19.79 -1.73 -20.74
C VAL A 114 -19.34 -0.28 -20.55
N PHE A 115 -18.03 -0.04 -20.54
CA PHE A 115 -17.46 1.31 -20.51
C PHE A 115 -16.77 1.64 -21.83
N ARG A 116 -17.24 2.68 -22.52
CA ARG A 116 -16.69 3.10 -23.84
C ARG A 116 -16.62 1.96 -24.85
N ASN A 117 -17.68 1.16 -24.95
CA ASN A 117 -17.80 -0.02 -25.81
C ASN A 117 -16.80 -1.15 -25.51
N ILE A 118 -16.20 -1.13 -24.31
CA ILE A 118 -15.39 -2.23 -23.78
C ILE A 118 -16.23 -2.90 -22.69
N PRO A 119 -16.60 -4.19 -22.86
CA PRO A 119 -17.25 -4.98 -21.82
C PRO A 119 -16.40 -5.14 -20.56
#